data_AF-X0WI54-F1
#
_entry.id   AF-X0WI54-F1
#
_cell.length_a   1.000
_cell.length_b   1.000
_cell.length_c   1.000
_cell.angle_alpha   90.00
_cell.angle_beta   90.00
_cell.angle_gamma   90.00
#
_symmetry.space_group_name_H-M   'P 1'
#
loop_
_entity.id
_entity.type
_entity.pdbx_description
1 polymer ?
#
loop_
_entity_poly.entity_id
_entity_poly.type
_entity_poly.pdbx_seq_one_letter_code
_entity_poly.pdbx_strand_id
1 'polypeptide(L)'
;MGIIIILFGYSQGAMADWPQYSANPFVIHLDIPVEDDRIGGIVVADVNGDHLLDYLVTKQGYLAVYHHNGGKLWVKKIDIRVVGQAENNGL
;
A
#
# COMPACT_ATOMS: atom_id res chain seq x y z
N MET A 1 28.66 44.24 25.05
CA MET A 1 28.26 42.82 24.99
C MET A 1 27.09 42.71 24.03
N GLY A 2 27.38 42.40 22.76
CA GLY A 2 26.34 42.20 21.73
C GLY A 2 26.19 40.71 21.48
N ILE A 3 24.96 40.20 21.62
CA ILE A 3 24.63 38.82 21.28
C ILE A 3 24.57 38.69 19.76
N ILE A 4 25.40 37.81 19.20
CA ILE A 4 25.29 37.35 17.81
C ILE A 4 24.36 36.13 17.83
N ILE A 5 23.18 36.24 17.23
CA ILE A 5 22.33 35.08 16.94
C ILE A 5 22.70 34.60 15.54
N ILE A 6 23.38 33.46 15.45
CA ILE A 6 23.59 32.77 14.19
C ILE A 6 22.31 31.99 13.86
N LEU A 7 21.57 32.48 12.86
CA LEU A 7 20.47 31.72 12.26
C LEU A 7 21.08 30.62 11.40
N PHE A 8 21.05 29.37 11.87
CA PHE A 8 21.26 28.22 11.00
C PHE A 8 20.10 28.19 9.99
N GLY A 9 20.43 28.43 8.71
CA GLY A 9 19.48 28.24 7.63
C GLY A 9 19.04 26.79 7.58
N TYR A 10 17.76 26.53 7.82
CA TYR A 10 17.16 25.25 7.43
C TYR A 10 17.23 25.20 5.91
N SER A 11 18.10 24.35 5.36
CA SER A 11 17.95 23.94 3.98
C SER A 11 16.60 23.25 3.89
N GLN A 12 15.67 23.86 3.15
CA GLN A 12 14.46 23.22 2.67
C GLN A 12 14.92 22.11 1.72
N GLY A 13 15.37 20.98 2.28
CA GLY A 13 15.70 19.79 1.54
C GLY A 13 14.41 19.28 0.92
N ALA A 14 14.23 19.63 -0.36
CA ALA A 14 13.27 19.07 -1.31
C ALA A 14 12.12 18.30 -0.65
N MET A 15 11.10 19.04 -0.17
CA MET A 15 9.75 18.56 -0.38
C MET A 15 9.54 18.57 -1.89
N ALA A 16 10.04 17.54 -2.57
CA ALA A 16 9.70 17.31 -3.96
C ALA A 16 8.18 17.31 -4.00
N ASP A 17 7.60 18.20 -4.81
CA ASP A 17 6.18 18.17 -5.13
C ASP A 17 5.88 16.74 -5.58
N TRP A 18 5.26 15.95 -4.70
CA TRP A 18 4.75 14.64 -5.09
C TRP A 18 3.73 14.94 -6.18
N PRO A 19 3.94 14.47 -7.42
CA PRO A 19 3.07 14.85 -8.52
C PRO A 19 1.66 14.41 -8.16
N GLN A 20 0.79 15.39 -7.90
CA GLN A 20 -0.61 15.13 -7.70
C GLN A 20 -1.17 14.60 -9.01
N TYR A 21 -1.67 13.38 -9.01
CA TYR A 21 -2.22 12.76 -10.21
C TYR A 21 -3.33 13.65 -10.78
N SER A 22 -3.20 14.07 -12.04
CA SER A 22 -4.16 14.93 -12.73
C SER A 22 -5.48 14.22 -13.07
N ALA A 23 -5.52 12.90 -12.90
CA ALA A 23 -6.69 12.03 -12.99
C ALA A 23 -6.51 10.83 -12.06
N ASN A 24 -7.58 10.08 -11.79
CA ASN A 24 -7.51 8.85 -10.98
C ASN A 24 -6.40 7.94 -11.54
N PRO A 25 -5.34 7.65 -10.77
CA PRO A 25 -4.19 6.93 -11.29
C PRO A 25 -4.58 5.46 -11.44
N PHE A 26 -5.18 5.12 -12.57
CA PHE A 26 -5.54 3.78 -13.03
C PHE A 26 -6.43 2.94 -12.09
N VAL A 27 -7.15 1.97 -12.67
CA VAL A 27 -7.98 1.01 -11.93
C VAL A 27 -7.35 -0.35 -12.07
N ILE A 28 -6.94 -0.94 -10.95
CA ILE A 28 -6.49 -2.33 -10.89
C ILE A 28 -7.71 -3.21 -10.66
N HIS A 29 -8.04 -4.04 -11.65
CA HIS A 29 -9.12 -5.01 -11.52
C HIS A 29 -8.60 -6.23 -10.75
N LEU A 30 -9.23 -6.53 -9.62
CA LEU A 30 -8.82 -7.65 -8.79
C LEU A 30 -9.45 -8.95 -9.28
N ASP A 31 -8.62 -9.96 -9.50
CA ASP A 31 -9.01 -11.34 -9.82
C ASP A 31 -9.41 -12.14 -8.55
N ILE A 32 -10.14 -11.53 -7.62
CA ILE A 32 -10.68 -12.18 -6.41
C ILE A 32 -12.18 -11.85 -6.26
N PRO A 33 -12.99 -12.72 -5.63
CA PRO A 33 -14.43 -12.50 -5.51
C PRO A 33 -14.78 -11.19 -4.79
N VAL A 34 -15.90 -10.59 -5.16
CA VAL A 34 -16.33 -9.29 -4.63
C VAL A 34 -16.96 -9.38 -3.24
N GLU A 35 -17.47 -10.56 -2.83
CA GLU A 35 -18.32 -10.80 -1.65
C GLU A 35 -18.10 -9.86 -0.44
N ASP A 36 -19.23 -9.43 0.14
CA ASP A 36 -19.55 -8.08 0.66
C ASP A 36 -19.00 -7.74 2.05
N ASP A 37 -18.18 -8.60 2.64
CA ASP A 37 -17.66 -8.41 4.00
C ASP A 37 -16.73 -7.18 4.08
N ARG A 38 -16.17 -6.75 2.94
CA ARG A 38 -15.11 -5.71 2.83
C ARG A 38 -13.91 -5.94 3.75
N ILE A 39 -13.78 -7.14 4.30
CA ILE A 39 -12.69 -7.51 5.21
C ILE A 39 -11.48 -7.90 4.37
N GLY A 40 -10.40 -7.14 4.54
CA GLY A 40 -9.19 -7.25 3.75
C GLY A 40 -8.24 -6.11 4.03
N GLY A 41 -7.11 -6.13 3.34
CA GLY A 41 -6.09 -5.10 3.45
C GLY A 41 -5.24 -5.04 2.20
N ILE A 42 -4.52 -3.93 2.07
CA ILE A 42 -3.50 -3.75 1.05
C ILE A 42 -2.16 -3.50 1.74
N VAL A 43 -1.14 -4.21 1.31
CA VAL A 43 0.25 -4.00 1.69
C VAL A 43 1.02 -3.73 0.41
N VAL A 44 2.00 -2.84 0.50
CA VAL A 44 2.84 -2.47 -0.64
C VAL A 44 4.27 -2.93 -0.35
N ALA A 45 4.84 -3.75 -1.24
CA ALA A 45 6.18 -4.30 -1.10
C ALA A 45 6.74 -4.70 -2.47
N ASP A 46 8.06 -4.63 -2.63
CA ASP A 46 8.74 -5.27 -3.76
C ASP A 46 8.71 -6.79 -3.55
N VAL A 47 7.98 -7.53 -4.39
CA VAL A 47 7.85 -8.99 -4.26
C VAL A 47 8.66 -9.76 -5.30
N ASN A 48 9.19 -9.08 -6.32
CA ASN A 48 9.83 -9.70 -7.47
C ASN A 48 11.31 -9.29 -7.64
N GLY A 49 11.81 -8.35 -6.83
CA GLY A 49 13.17 -7.85 -6.81
C GLY A 49 13.49 -6.79 -7.86
N ASP A 50 12.49 -6.14 -8.46
CA ASP A 50 12.68 -5.12 -9.50
C ASP A 50 12.84 -3.69 -8.96
N HIS A 51 12.82 -3.51 -7.64
CA HIS A 51 12.86 -2.24 -6.94
C HIS A 51 11.63 -1.34 -7.13
N LEU A 52 10.57 -1.86 -7.73
CA LEU A 52 9.26 -1.23 -7.82
C LEU A 52 8.31 -1.87 -6.81
N LEU A 53 7.37 -1.08 -6.33
CA LEU A 53 6.48 -1.49 -5.26
C LEU A 53 5.22 -2.13 -5.82
N ASP A 54 5.01 -3.40 -5.50
CA ASP A 54 3.83 -4.17 -5.89
C ASP A 54 2.72 -4.10 -4.83
N TYR A 55 1.51 -4.48 -5.22
CA TYR A 55 0.31 -4.48 -4.39
C TYR A 55 -0.03 -5.90 -3.94
N LEU A 56 0.14 -6.18 -2.66
CA LEU A 56 -0.35 -7.39 -1.98
C LEU A 56 -1.74 -7.10 -1.42
N VAL A 57 -2.75 -7.83 -1.89
CA VAL A 57 -4.15 -7.69 -1.45
C VAL A 57 -4.57 -8.92 -0.67
N THR A 58 -5.01 -8.72 0.56
CA THR A 58 -5.63 -9.77 1.39
C THR A 58 -7.14 -9.64 1.34
N LYS A 59 -7.80 -10.78 1.20
CA LYS A 59 -9.24 -10.96 1.41
C LYS A 59 -9.42 -12.30 2.11
N GLN A 60 -10.50 -12.47 2.87
CA GLN A 60 -10.82 -13.78 3.44
C GLN A 60 -10.76 -14.88 2.36
N GLY A 61 -9.93 -15.90 2.58
CA GLY A 61 -9.73 -17.00 1.64
C GLY A 61 -8.80 -16.72 0.45
N TYR A 62 -8.29 -15.49 0.28
CA TYR A 62 -7.48 -15.09 -0.88
C TYR A 62 -6.29 -14.20 -0.52
N LEU A 63 -5.15 -14.49 -1.15
CA LEU A 63 -3.99 -13.61 -1.23
C LEU A 63 -3.66 -13.36 -2.69
N ALA A 64 -3.68 -12.11 -3.11
CA ALA A 64 -3.39 -11.72 -4.48
C ALA A 64 -2.22 -10.73 -4.52
N VAL A 65 -1.41 -10.81 -5.56
CA VAL A 65 -0.38 -9.83 -5.85
C VAL A 65 -0.53 -9.30 -7.26
N TYR A 66 -0.50 -7.97 -7.35
CA TYR A 66 -0.49 -7.22 -8.59
C TYR A 66 0.78 -6.39 -8.64
N HIS A 67 1.40 -6.37 -9.79
CA HIS A 67 2.58 -5.59 -10.10
C HIS A 67 2.30 -4.09 -9.92
N HIS A 68 3.35 -3.26 -9.77
CA HIS A 68 3.21 -1.80 -9.61
C HIS A 68 2.36 -1.12 -10.72
N ASN A 69 2.22 -1.75 -11.89
CA ASN A 69 1.41 -1.27 -13.02
C ASN A 69 -0.03 -1.84 -13.07
N GLY A 70 -0.43 -2.65 -12.08
CA GLY A 70 -1.73 -3.31 -12.02
C GLY A 70 -1.82 -4.66 -12.71
N GLY A 71 -0.74 -5.14 -13.35
CA GLY A 71 -0.70 -6.48 -13.92
C GLY A 71 -0.73 -7.55 -12.83
N LYS A 72 -1.58 -8.58 -12.95
CA LYS A 72 -1.59 -9.72 -12.02
C LYS A 72 -0.24 -10.45 -12.07
N LEU A 73 0.38 -10.64 -10.90
CA LEU A 73 1.48 -11.60 -10.73
C LEU A 73 0.92 -12.98 -10.38
N TRP A 74 0.13 -13.07 -9.30
CA TRP A 74 -0.51 -14.32 -8.90
C TRP A 74 -1.68 -14.10 -7.93
N VAL A 75 -2.55 -15.12 -7.86
CA VAL A 75 -3.64 -15.21 -6.87
C VAL A 75 -3.59 -16.59 -6.25
N LYS A 76 -3.68 -16.66 -4.92
CA LYS A 76 -3.68 -17.90 -4.16
C LYS A 76 -4.95 -17.97 -3.31
N LYS A 77 -5.65 -19.10 -3.40
CA LYS A 77 -6.71 -19.46 -2.46
C LYS A 77 -6.06 -20.11 -1.25
N ILE A 78 -6.07 -19.42 -0.13
CA ILE A 78 -5.46 -19.88 1.12
C ILE A 78 -6.35 -19.50 2.30
N ASP A 79 -6.36 -20.30 3.35
CA ASP A 79 -7.14 -20.00 4.57
C ASP A 79 -6.47 -18.86 5.36
N ILE A 80 -6.62 -17.64 4.84
CA ILE A 80 -6.33 -16.42 5.57
C ILE A 80 -7.62 -16.04 6.31
N ARG A 81 -7.50 -16.00 7.63
CA ARG A 81 -8.46 -15.34 8.50
C ARG A 81 -8.12 -13.85 8.52
N VAL A 82 -8.95 -13.07 7.85
CA VAL A 82 -8.97 -11.62 8.05
C VAL A 82 -10.18 -11.37 8.93
N VAL A 83 -9.97 -10.84 10.12
CA VAL A 83 -11.04 -10.51 11.08
C VAL A 83 -11.07 -8.99 11.27
N GLY A 84 -12.27 -8.43 11.41
CA GLY A 84 -12.43 -7.00 11.66
C GLY A 84 -11.90 -6.59 13.05
N GLN A 85 -12.42 -7.23 14.09
CA GLN A 85 -11.97 -7.03 15.48
C GLN A 85 -11.38 -8.33 16.03
N ALA A 86 -10.05 -8.36 16.20
CA ALA A 86 -9.35 -9.50 16.80
C ALA A 86 -9.84 -9.81 18.24
N GLU A 87 -10.35 -8.79 18.93
CA GLU A 87 -10.84 -8.85 20.32
C GLU A 87 -12.10 -9.71 20.48
N ASN A 88 -13.01 -9.68 19.49
CA ASN A 88 -14.28 -10.40 19.52
C ASN A 88 -14.26 -11.70 18.69
N ASN A 89 -13.33 -11.80 17.73
CA ASN A 89 -13.35 -12.87 16.73
C ASN A 89 -12.17 -13.85 16.85
N GLY A 90 -11.20 -13.58 17.73
CA GLY A 90 -9.95 -14.34 17.80
C GLY A 90 -9.07 -14.14 16.55
N LEU A 91 -7.85 -14.69 16.59
CA LEU A 91 -6.97 -14.77 15.42
C LEU A 91 -7.24 -16.03 14.60
#